data_AF-A0A1G2PG65-F1
#
_entry.id   AF-A0A1G2PG65-F1
#
_cell.length_a   1.000
_cell.length_b   1.000
_cell.length_c   1.000
_cell.angle_alpha   90.00
_cell.angle_beta   90.00
_cell.angle_gamma   90.00
#
_symmetry.space_group_name_H-M   'P 1'
#
loop_
_entity.id
_entity.type
_entity.pdbx_description
1 polymer ?
#
loop_
_entity_poly.entity_id
_entity_poly.type
_entity_poly.pdbx_seq_one_letter_code
_entity_poly.pdbx_strand_id
1 'polypeptide(L)'
;MTMEKMERKEIIRVIYLYLFSFVGLVLITVGMVRLVDLGLKVYIFKKADQVLIYPEYPYPAKPAPDGTTNELTPEERGRLKQEQLEYQTKQQEAEKERTAANALAMIIVGAPLFLYHWRTVQKDKRS
;
A
#
# COMPACT_ATOMS: atom_id res chain seq x y z
N MET A 1 -28.05 33.68 -33.52
CA MET A 1 -27.16 32.48 -33.60
C MET A 1 -25.84 32.64 -32.83
N THR A 2 -25.53 33.81 -32.25
CA THR A 2 -24.28 34.09 -31.51
C THR A 2 -24.36 33.83 -30.01
N MET A 3 -25.49 34.16 -29.35
CA MET A 3 -25.70 33.96 -27.91
C MET A 3 -25.54 32.48 -27.47
N GLU A 4 -26.16 31.55 -28.20
CA GLU A 4 -26.13 30.11 -27.89
C GLU A 4 -24.71 29.50 -28.00
N LYS A 5 -23.82 30.10 -28.81
CA LYS A 5 -22.44 29.61 -29.00
C LYS A 5 -21.51 30.07 -27.87
N MET A 6 -21.79 31.22 -27.25
CA MET A 6 -21.06 31.73 -26.08
C MET A 6 -21.35 30.86 -24.86
N GLU A 7 -22.63 30.58 -24.59
CA GLU A 7 -23.10 29.66 -23.54
C GLU A 7 -22.45 28.27 -23.66
N ARG A 8 -22.43 27.68 -24.86
CA ARG A 8 -21.76 26.37 -25.08
C ARG A 8 -20.27 26.41 -24.78
N LYS A 9 -19.56 27.47 -25.19
CA LYS A 9 -18.11 27.59 -24.95
C LYS A 9 -17.81 27.75 -23.46
N GLU A 10 -18.66 28.47 -22.74
CA GLU A 10 -18.55 28.62 -21.28
C GLU A 10 -18.83 27.31 -20.55
N ILE A 11 -19.87 26.58 -20.92
CA ILE A 11 -20.16 25.25 -20.36
C ILE A 11 -19.01 24.27 -20.61
N ILE A 12 -18.45 24.22 -21.83
CA ILE A 12 -17.29 23.36 -22.15
C ILE A 12 -16.09 23.74 -21.30
N ARG A 13 -15.81 25.03 -21.11
CA ARG A 13 -14.72 25.50 -20.26
C ARG A 13 -14.94 25.09 -18.81
N VAL A 14 -16.15 25.25 -18.29
CA VAL A 14 -16.51 24.85 -16.92
C VAL A 14 -16.30 23.35 -16.77
N ILE A 15 -16.89 22.51 -17.63
CA ILE A 15 -16.73 21.05 -17.57
C ILE A 15 -15.25 20.65 -17.61
N TYR A 16 -14.46 21.24 -18.52
CA TYR A 16 -13.02 21.00 -18.60
C TYR A 16 -12.30 21.32 -17.28
N LEU A 17 -12.57 22.49 -16.69
CA LEU A 17 -11.94 22.90 -15.44
C LEU A 17 -12.33 22.00 -14.27
N TYR A 18 -13.60 21.59 -14.16
CA TYR A 18 -14.05 20.66 -13.13
C TYR A 18 -13.40 19.28 -13.30
N LEU A 19 -13.32 18.77 -14.54
CA LEU A 19 -12.67 17.50 -14.81
C LEU A 19 -11.17 17.54 -14.51
N PHE A 20 -10.48 18.57 -14.97
CA PHE A 20 -9.05 18.77 -14.72
C PHE A 20 -8.76 18.88 -13.22
N SER A 21 -9.57 19.66 -12.51
CA SER A 21 -9.45 19.82 -11.05
C SER A 21 -9.73 18.51 -10.31
N PHE A 22 -10.70 17.74 -10.77
CA PHE A 22 -11.01 16.43 -10.20
C PHE A 22 -9.83 15.45 -10.37
N VAL A 23 -9.27 15.35 -11.58
CA VAL A 23 -8.09 14.50 -11.82
C VAL A 23 -6.90 14.96 -10.98
N GLY A 24 -6.65 16.27 -10.94
CA GLY A 24 -5.59 16.85 -10.12
C GLY A 24 -5.77 16.54 -8.63
N LEU A 25 -6.99 16.67 -8.12
CA LEU A 25 -7.32 16.36 -6.72
C LEU A 25 -7.09 14.88 -6.39
N VAL A 26 -7.46 13.96 -7.29
CA VAL A 26 -7.19 12.52 -7.12
C VAL A 26 -5.69 12.26 -7.06
N LEU A 27 -4.91 12.82 -7.99
CA LEU A 27 -3.45 12.64 -8.02
C LEU A 27 -2.79 13.16 -6.74
N ILE A 28 -3.19 14.33 -6.26
CA ILE A 28 -2.68 14.91 -5.01
C ILE A 28 -3.04 14.02 -3.82
N THR A 29 -4.29 13.56 -3.75
CA THR A 29 -4.76 12.70 -2.65
C THR A 29 -3.97 11.39 -2.60
N VAL A 30 -3.77 10.73 -3.75
CA VAL A 30 -2.96 9.51 -3.84
C VAL A 30 -1.50 9.78 -3.42
N GLY A 31 -0.93 10.91 -3.86
CA GLY A 31 0.42 11.32 -3.45
C GLY A 31 0.53 11.53 -1.94
N MET A 32 -0.43 12.21 -1.33
CA MET A 32 -0.49 12.43 0.11
C MET A 32 -0.59 11.12 0.90
N VAL A 33 -1.45 10.19 0.47
CA VAL A 33 -1.56 8.86 1.11
C VAL A 33 -0.23 8.14 1.07
N ARG A 34 0.48 8.14 -0.06
CA ARG A 34 1.80 7.49 -0.16
C ARG A 34 2.85 8.14 0.74
N LEU A 35 2.84 9.46 0.87
CA LEU A 35 3.78 10.17 1.75
C LEU A 35 3.51 9.86 3.23
N VAL A 36 2.24 9.84 3.65
CA VAL A 36 1.87 9.49 5.02
C VAL A 36 2.18 8.03 5.31
N ASP A 37 1.90 7.12 4.38
CA ASP A 37 2.25 5.69 4.49
C ASP A 37 3.76 5.49 4.67
N LEU A 38 4.58 6.18 3.86
CA LEU A 38 6.03 6.17 4.01
C LEU A 38 6.47 6.71 5.37
N GLY A 39 5.93 7.85 5.81
CA GLY A 39 6.23 8.42 7.12
C GLY A 39 5.87 7.47 8.25
N LEU A 40 4.71 6.81 8.18
CA LEU A 40 4.29 5.82 9.16
C LEU A 40 5.25 4.63 9.20
N LYS A 41 5.69 4.09 8.05
CA LYS A 41 6.66 2.99 7.97
C LYS A 41 8.05 3.37 8.52
N VAL A 42 8.51 4.59 8.27
CA VAL A 42 9.84 5.05 8.71
C VAL A 42 9.86 5.38 10.21
N TYR A 43 8.84 6.06 10.73
CA TYR A 43 8.88 6.61 12.09
C TYR A 43 8.15 5.74 13.13
N ILE A 44 7.05 5.08 12.75
CA ILE A 44 6.20 4.32 13.68
C ILE A 44 6.37 2.81 13.50
N PHE A 45 6.26 2.32 12.26
CA PHE A 45 6.23 0.91 11.89
C PHE A 45 7.59 0.44 11.34
N LYS A 46 8.63 0.49 12.18
CA LYS A 46 10.00 0.18 11.78
C LYS A 46 10.21 -1.26 11.28
N LYS A 47 9.29 -2.21 11.58
CA LYS A 47 9.41 -3.58 11.07
C LYS A 47 8.88 -3.70 9.63
N ALA A 48 8.02 -2.79 9.19
CA ALA A 48 7.53 -2.75 7.81
C ALA A 48 8.63 -2.54 6.76
N ASP A 49 9.77 -1.97 7.13
CA ASP A 49 10.90 -1.71 6.24
C ASP A 49 12.00 -2.79 6.29
N GLN A 50 11.78 -3.87 7.06
CA GLN A 50 12.77 -4.94 7.15
C GLN A 50 12.85 -5.74 5.84
N VAL A 51 14.05 -5.77 5.24
CA VAL A 51 14.40 -6.66 4.15
C VAL A 51 14.65 -8.05 4.74
N LEU A 52 13.63 -8.89 4.72
CA LEU A 52 13.73 -10.28 5.15
C LEU A 52 14.28 -11.11 3.98
N ILE A 53 15.58 -11.44 4.05
CA ILE A 53 16.24 -12.32 3.08
C ILE A 53 15.85 -13.76 3.39
N TYR A 54 15.30 -14.47 2.41
CA TYR A 54 14.97 -15.88 2.57
C TYR A 54 16.27 -16.67 2.73
N PRO A 55 16.44 -17.43 3.83
CA PRO A 55 17.64 -18.26 3.98
C PRO A 55 17.73 -19.29 2.85
N GLU A 56 18.86 -19.31 2.15
CA GLU A 56 19.14 -20.29 1.10
C GLU A 56 19.43 -21.64 1.76
N TYR A 57 18.49 -22.57 1.63
CA TYR A 57 18.63 -23.90 2.20
C TYR A 57 19.34 -24.84 1.23
N PRO A 58 20.24 -25.70 1.71
CA PRO A 58 20.72 -26.81 0.89
C PRO A 58 19.51 -27.67 0.53
N TYR A 59 19.16 -27.69 -0.75
CA TYR A 59 18.24 -28.69 -1.26
C TYR A 59 18.82 -30.07 -0.91
N PRO A 60 17.99 -31.07 -0.55
CA PRO A 60 18.48 -32.44 -0.50
C PRO A 60 19.18 -32.70 -1.83
N ALA A 61 20.49 -32.98 -1.75
CA ALA A 61 21.29 -33.15 -2.94
C ALA A 61 20.59 -34.18 -3.82
N LYS A 62 20.35 -33.86 -5.09
CA LYS A 62 20.00 -34.89 -6.08
C LYS A 62 21.02 -36.01 -5.89
N PRO A 63 20.61 -37.29 -5.90
CA PRO A 63 21.52 -38.39 -5.65
C PRO A 63 22.75 -38.21 -6.55
N ALA A 64 23.93 -38.19 -5.92
CA ALA A 64 25.17 -38.04 -6.65
C ALA A 64 25.31 -39.25 -7.63
N PRO A 65 26.11 -39.14 -8.71
CA PRO A 65 26.26 -40.23 -9.68
C PRO A 65 26.75 -41.56 -9.07
N ASP A 66 27.26 -41.52 -7.84
CA ASP A 66 27.70 -42.65 -7.01
C ASP A 66 26.58 -43.26 -6.13
N GLY A 67 25.34 -42.75 -6.23
CA GLY A 67 24.19 -43.21 -5.45
C GLY A 67 24.14 -42.70 -4.01
N THR A 68 25.05 -41.82 -3.60
CA THR A 68 25.03 -41.23 -2.27
C THR A 68 24.06 -40.04 -2.22
N THR A 69 23.14 -40.06 -1.26
CA THR A 69 22.27 -38.93 -0.94
C THR A 69 22.81 -38.29 0.32
N ASN A 70 23.20 -37.02 0.27
CA ASN A 70 23.38 -36.22 1.49
C ASN A 70 21.99 -35.94 2.07
N GLU A 71 21.42 -36.93 2.76
CA GLU A 71 20.17 -36.77 3.47
C GLU A 71 20.40 -35.91 4.71
N LEU A 72 19.57 -34.88 4.88
CA LEU A 72 19.59 -34.04 6.07
C LEU A 72 19.34 -34.90 7.31
N THR A 73 20.23 -34.78 8.29
CA THR A 73 20.06 -35.40 9.59
C THR A 73 18.73 -34.97 10.23
N PRO A 74 18.12 -35.78 11.11
CA PRO A 74 16.89 -35.41 11.81
C PRO A 74 17.01 -34.08 12.57
N GLU A 75 18.20 -33.79 13.09
CA GLU A 75 18.54 -32.56 13.82
C GLU A 75 18.59 -31.35 12.88
N GLU A 76 19.23 -31.47 11.72
CA GLU A 76 19.24 -30.41 10.70
C GLU A 76 17.82 -30.09 10.22
N ARG A 77 17.00 -31.11 9.92
CA ARG A 77 15.59 -30.91 9.55
C ARG A 77 14.79 -30.14 10.60
N GLY A 78 15.04 -30.43 11.88
CA GLY A 78 14.44 -29.70 13.00
C GLY A 78 14.80 -28.22 13.00
N ARG A 79 16.09 -27.91 12.84
CA ARG A 79 16.61 -26.52 12.76
C ARG A 79 16.06 -25.75 11.57
N LEU A 80 16.05 -26.36 10.37
CA LEU A 80 15.52 -25.71 9.17
C LEU A 80 14.03 -25.37 9.34
N LYS A 81 13.25 -26.28 9.93
CA LYS A 81 11.82 -26.04 10.18
C LYS A 81 11.60 -24.90 11.18
N GLN A 82 12.43 -24.79 12.21
CA GLN A 82 12.37 -23.68 13.16
C GLN A 82 12.73 -22.35 12.50
N GLU A 83 13.81 -22.28 11.74
CA GLU A 83 14.22 -21.08 11.00
C GLU A 83 13.14 -20.63 9.99
N GLN A 84 12.47 -21.58 9.32
CA GLN A 84 11.32 -21.29 8.46
C GLN A 84 10.14 -20.70 9.22
N LEU A 85 9.80 -21.24 10.39
CA LEU A 85 8.71 -20.73 11.23
C LEU A 85 9.01 -19.32 11.74
N GLU A 86 10.25 -19.06 12.17
CA GLU A 86 10.68 -17.73 12.58
C GLU A 86 10.63 -16.73 11.43
N TYR A 87 11.09 -17.13 10.24
CA TYR A 87 11.03 -16.29 9.04
C TYR A 87 9.58 -15.97 8.66
N GLN A 88 8.70 -16.97 8.64
CA GLN A 88 7.28 -16.76 8.36
C GLN A 88 6.63 -15.82 9.38
N THR A 89 6.97 -15.96 10.66
CA THR A 89 6.44 -15.11 11.72
C THR A 89 6.87 -13.66 11.52
N LYS A 90 8.16 -13.42 11.24
CA LYS A 90 8.69 -12.08 10.95
C LYS A 90 8.06 -11.47 9.69
N GLN A 91 7.87 -12.27 8.64
CA GLN A 91 7.18 -11.81 7.42
C GLN A 91 5.73 -11.41 7.71
N GLN A 92 4.99 -12.23 8.45
CA GLN A 92 3.61 -11.91 8.82
C GLN A 92 3.52 -10.63 9.65
N GLU A 93 4.46 -10.40 10.58
CA GLU A 93 4.52 -9.16 11.34
C GLU A 93 4.77 -7.94 10.45
N ALA A 94 5.75 -8.03 9.54
CA ALA A 94 6.07 -6.95 8.61
C ALA A 94 4.88 -6.62 7.69
N GLU A 95 4.19 -7.63 7.16
CA GLU A 95 3.00 -7.42 6.31
C GLU A 95 1.83 -6.78 7.06
N LYS A 96 1.60 -7.16 8.31
CA LYS A 96 0.59 -6.52 9.17
C LYS A 96 0.90 -5.04 9.39
N GLU A 97 2.16 -4.71 9.68
CA GLU A 97 2.61 -3.33 9.85
C GLU A 97 2.49 -2.52 8.55
N ARG A 98 2.86 -3.09 7.40
CA ARG A 98 2.68 -2.45 6.08
C ARG A 98 1.20 -2.14 5.79
N THR A 99 0.33 -3.10 6.08
CA THR A 99 -1.11 -2.97 5.90
C THR A 99 -1.69 -1.91 6.83
N ALA A 100 -1.28 -1.90 8.10
CA ALA A 100 -1.71 -0.91 9.07
C ALA A 100 -1.27 0.51 8.68
N ALA A 101 -0.01 0.69 8.26
CA ALA A 101 0.51 1.97 7.80
C ALA A 101 -0.30 2.52 6.62
N ASN A 102 -0.61 1.67 5.64
CA ASN A 102 -1.38 2.08 4.47
C ASN A 102 -2.82 2.46 4.84
N ALA A 103 -3.47 1.64 5.66
CA ALA A 103 -4.84 1.91 6.12
C ALA A 103 -4.91 3.22 6.92
N LEU A 104 -3.95 3.44 7.82
CA LEU A 104 -3.86 4.68 8.59
C LEU A 104 -3.60 5.89 7.69
N ALA A 105 -2.74 5.77 6.68
CA ALA A 105 -2.50 6.84 5.73
C ALA A 105 -3.77 7.23 4.96
N MET A 106 -4.56 6.24 4.51
CA MET A 106 -5.85 6.50 3.87
C MET A 106 -6.83 7.19 4.81
N ILE A 107 -6.90 6.81 6.09
CA ILE A 107 -7.79 7.43 7.06
C ILE A 107 -7.34 8.87 7.37
N ILE A 108 -6.04 9.09 7.60
CA ILE A 108 -5.47 10.40 7.95
C ILE A 108 -5.73 11.41 6.82
N VAL A 109 -5.62 11.00 5.56
CA VAL A 109 -5.84 11.89 4.41
C VAL A 109 -7.33 11.95 4.01
N GLY A 110 -7.99 10.79 3.95
CA GLY A 110 -9.35 10.65 3.47
C GLY A 110 -10.41 11.18 4.43
N ALA A 111 -10.23 11.02 5.75
CA ALA A 111 -11.24 11.47 6.72
C ALA A 111 -11.41 12.99 6.72
N PRO A 112 -10.36 13.83 6.72
CA PRO A 112 -10.52 15.27 6.57
C PRO A 112 -11.23 15.68 5.27
N LEU A 113 -10.88 15.04 4.14
CA LEU A 113 -11.54 15.28 2.85
C LEU A 113 -13.03 14.94 2.90
N PHE A 114 -13.37 13.76 3.40
CA PHE A 114 -14.77 13.34 3.57
C PHE A 114 -15.55 14.29 4.47
N LEU A 115 -15.00 14.63 5.63
CA LEU A 115 -15.64 15.52 6.60
C LEU A 115 -15.83 16.93 6.04
N TYR A 116 -14.87 17.43 5.27
CA TYR A 116 -14.99 18.72 4.59
C TYR A 116 -16.17 18.73 3.63
N HIS A 117 -16.21 17.76 2.69
CA HIS A 117 -17.28 17.69 1.70
C HIS A 117 -18.65 17.43 2.34
N TRP A 118 -18.73 16.54 3.34
CA TRP A 118 -19.97 16.23 4.05
C TRP A 118 -20.55 17.47 4.76
N ARG A 119 -19.70 18.29 5.39
CA ARG A 119 -20.13 19.54 6.04
C ARG A 119 -20.62 20.58 5.02
N THR A 120 -19.97 20.69 3.87
CA THR A 120 -20.39 21.62 2.81
C THR A 120 -21.78 21.26 2.29
N VAL A 121 -22.02 19.98 1.97
CA VAL A 121 -23.33 19.51 1.50
C VAL A 121 -24.44 19.76 2.53
N GLN A 122 -24.14 19.62 3.83
CA GLN A 122 -25.12 19.93 4.87
C GLN A 122 -25.46 21.41 4.98
N LYS A 123 -24.50 22.32 4.73
CA LYS A 123 -24.75 23.76 4.74
C LYS A 123 -25.67 24.17 3.60
N ASP A 124 -25.46 23.59 2.41
CA ASP A 124 -26.27 23.89 1.23
C ASP A 124 -27.72 23.39 1.36
N LYS A 125 -27.97 22.37 2.19
CA LYS A 125 -29.33 21.87 2.49
C LYS A 125 -30.08 22.68 3.55
N ARG A 126 -29.39 23.58 4.25
CA ARG A 126 -29.93 24.34 5.39
C ARG A 126 -30.15 25.82 5.08
N SER A 127 -29.85 26.25 3.85
CA SER A 127 -30.15 27.56 3.28
C SER A 127 -31.20 27.45 2.20
#